data_AF-A0A554R8Y3-F1
#
_entry.id   AF-A0A554R8Y3-F1
#
_cell.length_a   1.000
_cell.length_b   1.000
_cell.length_c   1.000
_cell.angle_alpha   90.00
_cell.angle_beta   90.00
_cell.angle_gamma   90.00
#
_symmetry.space_group_name_H-M   'P 1'
#
loop_
_entity.id
_entity.type
_entity.pdbx_description
1 polymer ?
#
loop_
_entity_poly.entity_id
_entity_poly.type
_entity_poly.pdbx_seq_one_letter_code
_entity_poly.pdbx_strand_id
1 'polypeptide(L)'
;MVLRCGDSPVPLPLGEVTSFALPEVPEKDDFSEVVAQLKVVSVPRLIVVGTDAAFAAVLTRLMRLELLDVELAYVTENRSDATDAYKLSTGAKAARAALKGTAHVVPLIRDDAGIALVGAATITGPGGTEELVGEAYVDDNKLFSGTVPGVRIVPSPKLPGIRASADRRSRWAGRRWLEGRAVQLGAPAAHLVRDGIANPRDLKRSTFYRHDKTWLLVR
;
A
#
# COMPACT_ATOMS: atom_id res chain seq x y z
N MET A 1 -18.18 9.00 -2.13
CA MET A 1 -18.34 8.25 -3.41
C MET A 1 -17.60 6.93 -3.33
N VAL A 2 -17.96 5.96 -4.17
CA VAL A 2 -17.35 4.62 -4.21
C VAL A 2 -16.58 4.42 -5.51
N LEU A 3 -15.36 3.91 -5.43
CA LEU A 3 -14.61 3.39 -6.58
C LEU A 3 -14.68 1.87 -6.54
N ARG A 4 -15.43 1.29 -7.46
CA ARG A 4 -15.48 -0.16 -7.66
C ARG A 4 -14.39 -0.53 -8.65
N CYS A 5 -13.34 -1.19 -8.18
CA CYS A 5 -12.19 -1.58 -9.01
C CYS A 5 -12.31 -3.05 -9.40
N GLY A 6 -12.31 -3.30 -10.72
CA GLY A 6 -12.50 -4.62 -11.30
C GLY A 6 -13.86 -5.24 -10.94
N ASP A 7 -13.88 -6.57 -10.79
CA ASP A 7 -15.10 -7.34 -10.48
C ASP A 7 -15.42 -7.45 -8.99
N SER A 8 -14.76 -6.63 -8.16
CA SER A 8 -14.94 -6.66 -6.72
C SER A 8 -16.42 -6.43 -6.33
N PRO A 9 -17.03 -7.35 -5.56
CA PRO A 9 -18.44 -7.23 -5.21
C PRO A 9 -18.64 -6.03 -4.27
N VAL A 10 -19.60 -5.17 -4.60
CA VAL A 10 -19.95 -4.02 -3.77
C VAL A 10 -20.84 -4.50 -2.62
N PRO A 11 -20.43 -4.36 -1.34
CA PRO A 11 -21.26 -4.79 -0.24
C PRO A 11 -22.55 -3.98 -0.14
N LEU A 12 -23.66 -4.63 0.27
CA LEU A 12 -24.99 -4.02 0.38
C LEU A 12 -25.02 -2.63 1.05
N PRO A 13 -24.27 -2.34 2.14
CA PRO A 13 -24.29 -1.00 2.74
C PRO A 13 -23.87 0.13 1.79
N LEU A 14 -23.10 -0.16 0.74
CA LEU A 14 -22.65 0.83 -0.25
C LEU A 14 -23.58 0.95 -1.46
N GLY A 15 -24.67 0.17 -1.54
CA GLY A 15 -25.49 0.05 -2.75
C GLY A 15 -26.18 1.34 -3.21
N GLU A 16 -26.41 2.29 -2.29
CA GLU A 16 -27.05 3.58 -2.59
C GLU A 16 -26.05 4.72 -2.83
N VAL A 17 -24.74 4.46 -2.67
CA VAL A 17 -23.71 5.48 -2.83
C VAL A 17 -23.30 5.56 -4.30
N THR A 18 -23.18 6.78 -4.84
CA THR A 18 -22.64 7.02 -6.19
C THR A 18 -21.33 6.25 -6.38
N SER A 19 -21.30 5.39 -7.40
CA SER A 19 -20.18 4.49 -7.69
C SER A 19 -19.60 4.74 -9.08
N PHE A 20 -18.27 4.64 -9.17
CA PHE A 20 -17.52 4.67 -10.43
C PHE A 20 -16.90 3.30 -10.63
N ALA A 21 -17.12 2.71 -11.81
CA ALA A 21 -16.46 1.48 -12.21
C ALA A 21 -15.10 1.83 -12.81
N LEU A 22 -14.04 1.27 -12.23
CA LEU A 22 -12.66 1.44 -12.69
C LEU A 22 -12.04 0.08 -12.99
N PRO A 23 -10.94 0.02 -13.76
CA PRO A 23 -10.14 -1.20 -13.90
C PRO A 23 -9.70 -1.78 -12.55
N GLU A 24 -9.26 -3.04 -12.54
CA GLU A 24 -8.78 -3.69 -11.31
C GLU A 24 -7.64 -2.90 -10.65
N VAL A 25 -6.74 -2.35 -11.46
CA VAL A 25 -5.70 -1.41 -11.04
C VAL A 25 -5.85 -0.13 -11.87
N PRO A 26 -6.52 0.90 -11.34
CA PRO A 26 -6.76 2.12 -12.09
C PRO A 26 -5.47 2.90 -12.37
N GLU A 27 -5.34 3.42 -13.58
CA GLU A 27 -4.26 4.29 -14.01
C GLU A 27 -4.66 5.76 -14.00
N LYS A 28 -3.72 6.66 -14.35
CA LYS A 28 -3.87 8.12 -14.23
C LYS A 28 -5.17 8.65 -14.86
N ASP A 29 -5.54 8.12 -16.02
CA ASP A 29 -6.61 8.65 -16.87
C ASP A 29 -8.01 8.18 -16.42
N ASP A 30 -8.08 7.11 -15.62
CA ASP A 30 -9.31 6.56 -15.04
C ASP A 30 -9.92 7.48 -13.96
N PHE A 31 -9.17 8.45 -13.46
CA PHE A 31 -9.59 9.31 -12.34
C PHE A 31 -10.20 10.65 -12.76
N SER A 32 -10.31 10.93 -14.07
CA SER A 32 -10.70 12.26 -14.55
C SER A 32 -12.03 12.75 -13.97
N GLU A 33 -13.08 11.90 -14.04
CA GLU A 33 -14.40 12.19 -13.50
C GLU A 33 -14.41 12.27 -11.96
N VAL A 34 -13.75 11.32 -11.30
CA VAL A 34 -13.64 11.25 -9.84
C VAL A 34 -13.00 12.53 -9.29
N VAL A 35 -11.90 12.97 -9.89
CA VAL A 35 -11.17 14.18 -9.48
C VAL A 35 -12.01 15.45 -9.68
N ALA A 36 -12.80 15.53 -10.74
CA ALA A 36 -13.71 16.65 -10.95
C ALA A 36 -14.74 16.75 -9.80
N GLN A 37 -15.26 15.61 -9.34
CA GLN A 37 -16.21 15.57 -8.23
C GLN A 37 -15.57 15.87 -6.86
N LEU A 38 -14.34 15.40 -6.61
CA LEU A 38 -13.65 15.67 -5.36
C LEU A 38 -13.45 17.18 -5.13
N LYS A 39 -13.24 17.96 -6.19
CA LYS A 39 -12.97 19.41 -6.11
C LYS A 39 -14.19 20.25 -5.75
N VAL A 40 -15.40 19.71 -5.87
CA VAL A 40 -16.65 20.44 -5.60
C VAL A 40 -17.29 20.05 -4.26
N VAL A 41 -16.68 19.12 -3.52
CA VAL A 41 -17.13 18.65 -2.21
C VAL A 41 -16.19 19.19 -1.13
N SER A 42 -16.74 19.73 -0.04
CA SER A 42 -15.96 20.37 1.03
C SER A 42 -15.18 19.38 1.92
N VAL A 43 -15.74 18.19 2.16
CA VAL A 43 -15.07 17.10 2.90
C VAL A 43 -15.21 15.82 2.08
N PRO A 44 -14.39 15.65 1.04
CA PRO A 44 -14.52 14.54 0.11
C PRO A 44 -14.12 13.22 0.79
N ARG A 45 -15.02 12.24 0.70
CA ARG A 45 -14.75 10.85 1.10
C ARG A 45 -14.80 9.90 -0.09
N LEU A 46 -13.73 9.15 -0.26
CA LEU A 46 -13.53 8.16 -1.31
C LEU A 46 -13.45 6.77 -0.70
N ILE A 47 -14.33 5.87 -1.13
CA ILE A 47 -14.37 4.48 -0.67
C ILE A 47 -13.87 3.59 -1.80
N VAL A 48 -12.72 2.94 -1.63
CA VAL A 48 -12.17 2.01 -2.61
C VAL A 48 -12.68 0.61 -2.28
N VAL A 49 -13.43 0.02 -3.22
CA VAL A 49 -13.83 -1.40 -3.19
C VAL A 49 -12.95 -2.14 -4.19
N GLY A 50 -11.98 -2.91 -3.71
CA GLY A 50 -10.95 -3.48 -4.58
C GLY A 50 -9.85 -4.26 -3.87
N THR A 51 -8.79 -4.58 -4.62
CA THR A 51 -7.57 -5.21 -4.14
C THR A 51 -6.63 -4.18 -3.47
N ASP A 52 -5.57 -4.66 -2.82
CA ASP A 52 -4.51 -3.78 -2.27
C ASP A 52 -3.87 -2.94 -3.37
N ALA A 53 -3.71 -3.51 -4.58
CA ALA A 53 -3.20 -2.80 -5.75
C ALA A 53 -4.09 -1.62 -6.16
N ALA A 54 -5.41 -1.83 -6.21
CA ALA A 54 -6.37 -0.76 -6.48
C ALA A 54 -6.27 0.35 -5.43
N PHE A 55 -6.18 -0.03 -4.16
CA PHE A 55 -6.06 0.91 -3.04
C PHE A 55 -4.76 1.71 -3.11
N ALA A 56 -3.64 1.05 -3.40
CA ALA A 56 -2.34 1.68 -3.63
C ALA A 56 -2.37 2.66 -4.81
N ALA A 57 -3.02 2.28 -5.91
CA ALA A 57 -3.15 3.13 -7.10
C ALA A 57 -3.93 4.41 -6.81
N VAL A 58 -5.05 4.29 -6.09
CA VAL A 58 -5.87 5.44 -5.67
C VAL A 58 -5.08 6.36 -4.74
N LEU A 59 -4.42 5.83 -3.71
CA LEU A 59 -3.60 6.64 -2.80
C LEU A 59 -2.42 7.30 -3.55
N THR A 60 -1.78 6.58 -4.46
CA THR A 60 -0.73 7.11 -5.33
C THR A 60 -1.25 8.28 -6.17
N ARG A 61 -2.47 8.17 -6.70
CA ARG A 61 -3.08 9.24 -7.50
C ARG A 61 -3.38 10.47 -6.65
N LEU A 62 -3.98 10.29 -5.47
CA LEU A 62 -4.27 11.38 -4.53
C LEU A 62 -2.98 12.10 -4.11
N MET A 63 -1.93 11.34 -3.78
CA MET A 63 -0.60 11.87 -3.46
C MET A 63 -0.05 12.74 -4.59
N ARG A 64 -0.07 12.24 -5.83
CA ARG A 64 0.45 12.96 -7.01
C ARG A 64 -0.36 14.21 -7.37
N LEU A 65 -1.62 14.28 -6.94
CA LEU A 65 -2.51 15.44 -7.13
C LEU A 65 -2.53 16.38 -5.93
N GLU A 66 -1.77 16.07 -4.87
CA GLU A 66 -1.79 16.78 -3.60
C GLU A 66 -3.15 16.81 -2.90
N LEU A 67 -3.99 15.80 -3.14
CA LEU A 67 -5.34 15.63 -2.57
C LEU A 67 -5.33 14.68 -1.36
N LEU A 68 -4.36 14.82 -0.46
CA LEU A 68 -4.20 13.95 0.72
C LEU A 68 -5.10 14.33 1.90
N ASP A 69 -5.84 15.43 1.76
CA ASP A 69 -6.94 15.87 2.61
C ASP A 69 -8.27 15.14 2.31
N VAL A 70 -8.33 14.35 1.23
CA VAL A 70 -9.45 13.46 0.93
C VAL A 70 -9.46 12.30 1.93
N GLU A 71 -10.60 12.06 2.57
CA GLU A 71 -10.80 10.88 3.41
C GLU A 71 -10.85 9.63 2.55
N LEU A 72 -9.94 8.70 2.77
CA LEU A 72 -9.83 7.48 1.99
C LEU A 72 -10.21 6.26 2.85
N ALA A 73 -11.17 5.48 2.37
CA ALA A 73 -11.60 4.23 3.00
C ALA A 73 -11.31 3.04 2.09
N TYR A 74 -11.03 1.89 2.69
CA TYR A 74 -10.76 0.65 1.97
C TYR A 74 -11.76 -0.45 2.34
N VAL A 75 -12.30 -1.11 1.32
CA VAL A 75 -13.24 -2.21 1.43
C VAL A 75 -12.77 -3.33 0.52
N THR A 76 -12.53 -4.49 1.13
CA THR A 76 -12.20 -5.72 0.43
C THR A 76 -12.97 -6.87 1.05
N GLU A 77 -13.21 -7.92 0.28
CA GLU A 77 -13.95 -9.10 0.73
C GLU A 77 -13.14 -9.91 1.75
N ASN A 78 -11.86 -10.11 1.45
CA ASN A 78 -10.97 -11.00 2.19
C ASN A 78 -9.88 -10.21 2.92
N ARG A 79 -9.28 -10.84 3.92
CA ARG A 79 -8.09 -10.25 4.56
C ARG A 79 -6.96 -10.15 3.54
N SER A 80 -6.26 -9.04 3.59
CA SER A 80 -5.11 -8.69 2.78
C SER A 80 -4.02 -8.03 3.64
N ASP A 81 -2.85 -7.82 3.03
CA ASP A 81 -1.73 -7.17 3.71
C ASP A 81 -2.09 -5.74 4.14
N ALA A 82 -2.83 -4.99 3.31
CA ALA A 82 -3.32 -3.66 3.68
C ALA A 82 -4.29 -3.71 4.87
N THR A 83 -5.21 -4.69 4.91
CA THR A 83 -6.11 -4.83 6.06
C THR A 83 -5.35 -5.17 7.34
N ASP A 84 -4.30 -5.97 7.26
CA ASP A 84 -3.49 -6.35 8.41
C ASP A 84 -2.57 -5.22 8.90
N ALA A 85 -2.03 -4.41 7.99
CA ALA A 85 -1.21 -3.24 8.30
C ALA A 85 -2.01 -2.20 9.11
N TYR A 86 -3.25 -1.94 8.70
CA TYR A 86 -4.09 -0.90 9.29
C TYR A 86 -5.19 -1.40 10.24
N LYS A 87 -5.26 -2.72 10.47
CA LYS A 87 -6.29 -3.39 11.30
C LYS A 87 -7.72 -3.11 10.84
N LEU A 88 -7.91 -3.14 9.52
CA LEU A 88 -9.21 -2.89 8.90
C LEU A 88 -10.08 -4.14 8.97
N SER A 89 -11.40 -3.91 9.03
CA SER A 89 -12.38 -4.98 8.83
C SER A 89 -12.49 -5.34 7.34
N THR A 90 -13.21 -6.41 7.02
CA THR A 90 -13.51 -6.84 5.64
C THR A 90 -15.03 -6.92 5.40
N GLY A 91 -15.42 -7.04 4.13
CA GLY A 91 -16.81 -7.22 3.69
C GLY A 91 -17.78 -6.14 4.19
N ALA A 92 -18.98 -6.56 4.60
CA ALA A 92 -20.03 -5.64 5.06
C ALA A 92 -19.64 -4.82 6.30
N LYS A 93 -18.74 -5.34 7.15
CA LYS A 93 -18.23 -4.58 8.30
C LYS A 93 -17.30 -3.45 7.85
N ALA A 94 -16.41 -3.72 6.89
CA ALA A 94 -15.58 -2.69 6.27
C ALA A 94 -16.44 -1.63 5.60
N ALA A 95 -17.48 -2.02 4.86
CA ALA A 95 -18.39 -1.09 4.20
C ALA A 95 -19.08 -0.12 5.19
N ARG A 96 -19.55 -0.63 6.34
CA ARG A 96 -20.13 0.24 7.38
C ARG A 96 -19.09 1.18 7.98
N ALA A 97 -17.87 0.70 8.22
CA ALA A 97 -16.77 1.52 8.70
C ALA A 97 -16.36 2.59 7.67
N ALA A 98 -16.34 2.26 6.37
CA ALA A 98 -16.07 3.22 5.32
C ALA A 98 -17.10 4.37 5.28
N LEU A 99 -18.37 4.08 5.55
CA LEU A 99 -19.43 5.10 5.58
C LEU A 99 -19.43 5.96 6.85
N LYS A 100 -19.21 5.35 8.02
CA LYS A 100 -19.47 5.98 9.32
C LYS A 100 -18.23 6.16 10.18
N GLY A 101 -17.12 5.55 9.79
CA GLY A 101 -15.85 5.60 10.50
C GLY A 101 -15.25 7.00 10.48
N THR A 102 -14.31 7.18 11.39
CA THR A 102 -13.57 8.44 11.54
C THR A 102 -12.29 8.39 10.72
N ALA A 103 -11.96 9.51 10.07
CA ALA A 103 -10.67 9.65 9.43
C ALA A 103 -9.55 9.79 10.47
N HIS A 104 -8.47 9.06 10.26
CA HIS A 104 -7.26 9.12 11.07
C HIS A 104 -6.09 9.55 10.19
N VAL A 105 -5.32 10.52 10.69
CA VAL A 105 -4.06 10.92 10.07
C VAL A 105 -3.04 9.80 10.25
N VAL A 106 -2.54 9.26 9.13
CA VAL A 106 -1.57 8.16 9.13
C VAL A 106 -0.36 8.48 8.24
N PRO A 107 0.83 7.92 8.55
CA PRO A 107 2.00 8.07 7.68
C PRO A 107 1.72 7.56 6.26
N LEU A 108 2.14 8.31 5.25
CA LEU A 108 2.16 7.84 3.87
C LEU A 108 3.52 7.22 3.58
N ILE A 109 3.53 5.95 3.18
CA ILE A 109 4.75 5.27 2.74
C ILE A 109 4.74 5.18 1.22
N ARG A 110 5.87 5.50 0.60
CA ARG A 110 6.06 5.41 -0.84
C ARG A 110 7.46 4.93 -1.18
N ASP A 111 7.64 4.52 -2.42
CA ASP A 111 8.97 4.23 -2.94
C ASP A 111 9.59 5.42 -3.71
N ASP A 112 10.80 5.17 -4.22
CA ASP A 112 11.54 6.07 -5.10
C ASP A 112 10.89 6.27 -6.48
N ALA A 113 10.11 5.30 -6.97
CA ALA A 113 9.26 5.46 -8.16
C ALA A 113 8.00 6.32 -7.91
N GLY A 114 7.74 6.71 -6.65
CA GLY A 114 6.58 7.52 -6.28
C GLY A 114 5.28 6.76 -6.38
N ILE A 115 5.30 5.49 -6.00
CA ILE A 115 4.15 4.62 -5.80
C ILE A 115 3.95 4.47 -4.28
N ALA A 116 2.73 4.70 -3.81
CA ALA A 116 2.36 4.50 -2.42
C ALA A 116 2.33 3.00 -2.08
N LEU A 117 2.73 2.65 -0.86
CA LEU A 117 2.65 1.30 -0.32
C LEU A 117 1.59 1.24 0.78
N VAL A 118 0.58 0.38 0.60
CA VAL A 118 -0.55 0.25 1.54
C VAL A 118 -0.58 -1.08 2.29
N GLY A 119 -0.05 -2.16 1.71
CA GLY A 119 -0.06 -3.50 2.31
C GLY A 119 1.34 -4.04 2.54
N ALA A 120 2.04 -4.42 1.48
CA ALA A 120 3.40 -4.93 1.58
C ALA A 120 4.17 -4.83 0.28
N ALA A 121 5.47 -4.60 0.41
CA ALA A 121 6.44 -4.87 -0.63
C ALA A 121 7.24 -6.12 -0.29
N THR A 122 7.38 -7.02 -1.25
CA THR A 122 8.28 -8.18 -1.18
C THR A 122 9.39 -8.04 -2.19
N ILE A 123 10.61 -8.32 -1.74
CA ILE A 123 11.81 -8.24 -2.55
C ILE A 123 12.51 -9.58 -2.50
N THR A 124 12.72 -10.20 -3.65
CA THR A 124 13.42 -11.49 -3.80
C THR A 124 14.56 -11.35 -4.80
N GLY A 125 15.28 -12.44 -5.05
CA GLY A 125 16.25 -12.49 -6.14
C GLY A 125 15.58 -12.35 -7.53
N PRO A 126 16.41 -12.33 -8.59
CA PRO A 126 15.96 -12.13 -9.96
C PRO A 126 14.77 -13.02 -10.36
N GLY A 127 13.85 -12.46 -11.16
CA GLY A 127 12.69 -13.19 -11.68
C GLY A 127 11.69 -13.70 -10.63
N GLY A 128 11.85 -13.35 -9.35
CA GLY A 128 10.92 -13.76 -8.29
C GLY A 128 11.17 -15.16 -7.72
N THR A 129 12.19 -15.86 -8.19
CA THR A 129 12.41 -17.29 -7.89
C THR A 129 13.74 -17.57 -7.18
N GLU A 130 14.69 -16.64 -7.24
CA GLU A 130 16.02 -16.78 -6.67
C GLU A 130 16.16 -16.13 -5.28
N GLU A 131 17.25 -16.46 -4.57
CA GLU A 131 17.61 -15.76 -3.34
C GLU A 131 18.09 -14.32 -3.65
N LEU A 132 17.73 -13.38 -2.79
CA LEU A 132 18.17 -12.00 -2.87
C LEU A 132 19.62 -11.86 -2.39
N VAL A 133 20.50 -11.38 -3.27
CA VAL A 133 21.88 -11.02 -2.93
C VAL A 133 22.01 -9.50 -2.85
N GLY A 134 22.56 -8.98 -1.76
CA GLY A 134 22.79 -7.56 -1.60
C GLY A 134 22.90 -7.12 -0.15
N GLU A 135 22.48 -5.89 0.11
CA GLU A 135 22.38 -5.33 1.44
C GLU A 135 21.15 -4.44 1.56
N ALA A 136 20.56 -4.42 2.75
CA ALA A 136 19.51 -3.46 3.05
C ALA A 136 19.65 -2.89 4.45
N TYR A 137 19.19 -1.65 4.60
CA TYR A 137 19.21 -0.88 5.84
C TYR A 137 17.82 -0.33 6.12
N VAL A 138 17.47 -0.25 7.41
CA VAL A 138 16.30 0.46 7.92
C VAL A 138 16.81 1.63 8.74
N ASP A 139 16.65 2.85 8.22
CA ASP A 139 17.43 4.01 8.63
C ASP A 139 18.93 3.63 8.72
N ASP A 140 19.58 3.79 9.87
CA ASP A 140 21.00 3.44 10.06
C ASP A 140 21.23 1.96 10.46
N ASN A 141 20.16 1.18 10.65
CA ASN A 141 20.26 -0.20 11.11
C ASN A 141 20.32 -1.17 9.94
N LYS A 142 21.41 -1.94 9.85
CA LYS A 142 21.55 -3.00 8.84
C LYS A 142 20.48 -4.09 9.04
N LEU A 143 19.64 -4.27 8.02
CA LEU A 143 18.63 -5.33 7.96
C LEU A 143 19.27 -6.67 7.58
N PHE A 144 20.07 -6.66 6.51
CA PHE A 144 20.88 -7.81 6.09
C PHE A 144 22.05 -7.35 5.21
N SER A 145 23.03 -8.23 5.04
CA SER A 145 24.09 -8.13 4.01
C SER A 145 24.49 -9.55 3.62
N GLY A 146 24.68 -9.79 2.33
CA GLY A 146 24.90 -11.12 1.75
C GLY A 146 23.64 -11.67 1.07
N THR A 147 23.35 -12.94 1.29
CA THR A 147 22.25 -13.66 0.62
C THR A 147 21.13 -14.01 1.59
N VAL A 148 19.90 -13.65 1.25
CA VAL A 148 18.67 -13.97 2.01
C VAL A 148 17.57 -14.47 1.06
N PRO A 149 16.59 -15.26 1.52
CA PRO A 149 15.47 -15.67 0.67
C PRO A 149 14.65 -14.49 0.13
N GLY A 150 14.56 -13.40 0.90
CA GLY A 150 13.87 -12.19 0.51
C GLY A 150 13.77 -11.18 1.65
N VAL A 151 13.14 -10.06 1.36
CA VAL A 151 12.80 -9.01 2.31
C VAL A 151 11.33 -8.68 2.18
N ARG A 152 10.68 -8.42 3.32
CA ARG A 152 9.32 -7.91 3.40
C ARG A 152 9.32 -6.54 4.06
N ILE A 153 8.66 -5.58 3.44
CA ILE A 153 8.46 -4.20 3.90
C ILE A 153 6.97 -3.96 4.02
N VAL A 154 6.52 -3.43 5.15
CA VAL A 154 5.10 -3.21 5.47
C VAL A 154 4.94 -1.79 6.04
N PRO A 155 3.94 -1.00 5.61
CA PRO A 155 3.66 0.29 6.21
C PRO A 155 3.08 0.11 7.61
N SER A 156 3.27 1.12 8.46
CA SER A 156 2.74 1.17 9.82
C SER A 156 1.91 2.43 9.99
N PRO A 157 0.70 2.35 10.57
CA PRO A 157 -0.08 3.53 10.94
C PRO A 157 0.58 4.33 12.08
N LYS A 158 1.60 3.76 12.75
CA LYS A 158 2.36 4.42 13.80
C LYS A 158 3.73 4.86 13.28
N LEU A 159 4.24 5.96 13.83
CA LEU A 159 5.63 6.33 13.63
C LEU A 159 6.57 5.23 14.16
N PRO A 160 7.69 4.95 13.46
CA PRO A 160 8.30 5.76 12.39
C PRO A 160 7.71 5.57 10.98
N GLY A 161 6.75 4.65 10.80
CA GLY A 161 5.95 4.50 9.58
C GLY A 161 6.25 3.27 8.75
N ILE A 162 7.43 2.64 8.89
CA ILE A 162 7.80 1.43 8.15
C ILE A 162 8.26 0.34 9.09
N ARG A 163 7.91 -0.91 8.76
CA ARG A 163 8.46 -2.14 9.35
C ARG A 163 9.06 -2.99 8.24
N ALA A 164 10.28 -3.49 8.43
CA ALA A 164 10.91 -4.40 7.48
C ALA A 164 11.57 -5.59 8.16
N SER A 165 11.59 -6.73 7.49
CA SER A 165 12.24 -7.95 7.94
C SER A 165 12.87 -8.64 6.73
N ALA A 166 14.13 -9.08 6.88
CA ALA A 166 14.68 -10.09 5.99
C ALA A 166 14.10 -11.46 6.37
N ASP A 167 13.86 -12.31 5.36
CA ASP A 167 13.51 -13.70 5.55
C ASP A 167 14.71 -14.49 6.06
N ARG A 168 14.44 -15.51 6.87
CA ARG A 168 15.46 -16.41 7.42
C ARG A 168 15.30 -17.79 6.81
N ARG A 169 16.43 -18.47 6.57
CA ARG A 169 16.44 -19.84 6.04
C ARG A 169 15.77 -20.86 6.99
N SER A 170 15.86 -20.64 8.31
CA SER A 170 15.17 -21.47 9.29
C SER A 170 13.73 -21.00 9.51
N ARG A 171 12.76 -21.87 9.23
CA ARG A 171 11.33 -21.64 9.50
C ARG A 171 10.98 -21.56 11.00
N TRP A 172 11.87 -22.03 11.87
CA TRP A 172 11.71 -22.00 13.34
C TRP A 172 12.21 -20.69 13.96
N ALA A 173 13.04 -19.94 13.23
CA ALA A 173 13.49 -18.63 13.67
C ALA A 173 12.44 -17.59 13.27
N GLY A 174 11.77 -16.97 14.24
CA GLY A 174 10.81 -15.89 13.98
C GLY A 174 11.42 -14.74 13.17
N ARG A 175 10.56 -13.96 12.49
CA ARG A 175 10.94 -12.75 11.75
C ARG A 175 11.41 -11.67 12.74
N ARG A 176 12.62 -11.15 12.55
CA ARG A 176 13.09 -9.96 13.25
C ARG A 176 12.70 -8.73 12.44
N TRP A 177 11.72 -8.01 12.96
CA TRP A 177 11.30 -6.73 12.39
C TRP A 177 12.20 -5.60 12.89
N LEU A 178 12.62 -4.75 11.96
CA LEU A 178 13.15 -3.42 12.24
C LEU A 178 12.08 -2.39 11.87
N GLU A 179 12.00 -1.32 12.65
CA GLU A 179 11.10 -0.20 12.38
C GLU A 179 11.93 1.04 12.07
N GLY A 180 11.51 1.84 11.09
CA GLY A 180 12.23 3.03 10.68
C GLY A 180 11.41 3.94 9.77
N ARG A 181 12.04 5.04 9.33
CA ARG A 181 11.44 6.00 8.41
C ARG A 181 11.69 5.62 6.96
N ALA A 182 12.80 4.95 6.69
CA ALA A 182 13.18 4.50 5.35
C ALA A 182 13.80 3.10 5.38
N VAL A 183 13.64 2.40 4.26
CA VAL A 183 14.31 1.15 3.95
C VAL A 183 15.04 1.34 2.63
N GLN A 184 16.34 1.10 2.61
CA GLN A 184 17.18 1.22 1.42
C GLN A 184 17.75 -0.15 1.08
N LEU A 185 17.59 -0.57 -0.17
CA LEU A 185 18.15 -1.80 -0.72
C LEU A 185 19.18 -1.46 -1.80
N GLY A 186 20.33 -2.14 -1.75
CA GLY A 186 21.26 -2.27 -2.87
C GLY A 186 21.46 -3.75 -3.22
N ALA A 187 21.29 -4.09 -4.49
CA ALA A 187 21.44 -5.46 -5.00
C ALA A 187 21.97 -5.45 -6.45
N PRO A 188 22.62 -6.53 -6.93
CA PRO A 188 22.95 -6.67 -8.36
C PRO A 188 21.69 -6.75 -9.24
N ALA A 189 20.67 -7.45 -8.74
CA ALA A 189 19.33 -7.55 -9.33
C ALA A 189 18.35 -8.03 -8.25
N ALA A 190 17.21 -7.35 -8.12
CA ALA A 190 16.17 -7.64 -7.14
C ALA A 190 14.79 -7.54 -7.78
N HIS A 191 13.99 -8.60 -7.63
CA HIS A 191 12.61 -8.62 -8.06
C HIS A 191 11.73 -8.00 -6.98
N LEU A 192 10.95 -6.98 -7.32
CA LEU A 192 10.12 -6.24 -6.38
C LEU A 192 8.65 -6.38 -6.73
N VAL A 193 7.82 -6.77 -5.78
CA VAL A 193 6.35 -6.77 -5.87
C VAL A 193 5.81 -5.83 -4.82
N ARG A 194 4.90 -4.92 -5.20
CA ARG A 194 4.26 -3.94 -4.32
C ARG A 194 2.76 -4.16 -4.35
N ASP A 195 2.16 -4.46 -3.21
CA ASP A 195 0.70 -4.61 -3.08
C ASP A 195 0.11 -5.56 -4.14
N GLY A 196 0.86 -6.62 -4.49
CA GLY A 196 0.52 -7.61 -5.52
C GLY A 196 1.01 -7.30 -6.93
N ILE A 197 1.54 -6.10 -7.20
CA ILE A 197 2.00 -5.66 -8.53
C ILE A 197 3.52 -5.78 -8.66
N ALA A 198 3.95 -6.65 -9.56
CA ALA A 198 5.36 -6.83 -9.88
C ALA A 198 5.93 -5.60 -10.60
N ASN A 199 7.14 -5.21 -10.22
CA ASN A 199 7.91 -4.23 -10.96
C ASN A 199 8.25 -4.80 -12.34
N PRO A 200 8.15 -4.02 -13.44
CA PRO A 200 8.35 -4.55 -14.78
C PRO A 200 9.75 -5.13 -15.05
N ARG A 201 10.75 -4.74 -14.25
CA ARG A 201 12.14 -5.17 -14.37
C ARG A 201 12.76 -5.36 -12.99
N ASP A 202 13.77 -6.21 -12.92
CA ASP A 202 14.58 -6.29 -11.70
C ASP A 202 15.36 -4.99 -11.49
N LEU A 203 15.49 -4.61 -10.21
CA LEU A 203 16.08 -3.35 -9.79
C LEU A 203 17.43 -3.57 -9.13
N LYS A 204 18.36 -2.62 -9.31
CA LYS A 204 19.63 -2.60 -8.58
C LYS A 204 19.51 -1.91 -7.22
N ARG A 205 18.53 -1.03 -7.09
CA ARG A 205 18.25 -0.23 -5.91
C ARG A 205 16.76 -0.05 -5.79
N SER A 206 16.28 -0.02 -4.56
CA SER A 206 14.92 0.42 -4.25
C SER A 206 14.92 1.03 -2.87
N THR A 207 14.20 2.13 -2.72
CA THR A 207 14.03 2.80 -1.43
C THR A 207 12.56 2.96 -1.12
N PHE A 208 12.12 2.52 0.05
CA PHE A 208 10.81 2.84 0.61
C PHE A 208 11.00 3.84 1.74
N TYR A 209 10.17 4.87 1.81
CA TYR A 209 10.28 5.90 2.84
C TYR A 209 8.95 6.52 3.20
N ARG A 210 8.88 7.03 4.43
CA ARG A 210 7.78 7.86 4.90
C ARG A 210 7.84 9.21 4.19
N HIS A 211 6.80 9.52 3.42
CA HIS A 211 6.59 10.80 2.78
C HIS A 211 6.45 11.92 3.83
N ASP A 212 6.74 13.16 3.43
CA ASP A 212 6.61 14.34 4.29
C ASP A 212 5.15 14.64 4.63
N LYS A 213 4.22 14.39 3.70
CA LYS A 213 2.78 14.47 3.93
C LYS A 213 2.19 13.16 4.46
N THR A 214 1.16 13.28 5.28
CA THR A 214 0.31 12.18 5.75
C THR A 214 -0.96 12.08 4.91
N TRP A 215 -1.76 11.04 5.12
CA TRP A 215 -3.07 10.86 4.48
C TRP A 215 -4.15 10.52 5.50
N LEU A 216 -5.40 10.69 5.12
CA LEU A 216 -6.57 10.43 5.95
C LEU A 216 -7.15 9.04 5.66
N LEU A 217 -6.95 8.11 6.58
CA LEU A 217 -7.51 6.75 6.49
C LEU A 217 -8.76 6.62 7.36
N VAL A 218 -9.87 6.21 6.78
CA VAL A 218 -11.12 5.89 7.50
C VAL A 218 -11.07 4.47 8.05
N ARG A 219 -11.32 4.28 9.35
CA ARG A 219 -11.40 2.97 10.01
C ARG A 219 -12.28 2.97 11.26
#